data_AF-A0A7Y5KGA7-F1
#
_entry.id   AF-A0A7Y5KGA7-F1
#
_cell.length_a   1.000
_cell.length_b   1.000
_cell.length_c   1.000
_cell.angle_alpha   90.00
_cell.angle_beta   90.00
_cell.angle_gamma   90.00
#
_symmetry.space_group_name_H-M   'P 1'
#
loop_
_entity.id
_entity.type
_entity.pdbx_description
1 polymer ?
#
loop_
_entity_poly.entity_id
_entity_poly.type
_entity_poly.pdbx_seq_one_letter_code
_entity_poly.pdbx_strand_id
1 'polypeptide(L)'
;MRFNFMHKRLLLTVALTMFSVNALHAQIKLPPMFSDNMVLQQMIKIPVWGTAPSGSKITVQLRQQLKTTKANAEGKWRVNLDAMPAGGPFQLSVLGKDTITFNNVMIGEVWLCSGQSNMEMPMASNWAKVDNFEAEVAAANYPNLRLFVVPRAKSTRPKTEVKSSGWKICAPHSVKDFSATAYFFGRHLQEKLRVPVGLIQSAWGGTVVEAWTSGASLEKLPDFAGFVRTLETSRLDSIFDAANYEGKLAAWHRAIEDKDASAQGPRLWSSPEYDDFAWSSMSLPQKWEAAGLPSFDGLLWYRKTLELPEAFAGQPLHLQLGPIDDYDWTYFNGVPIGATSRYNLPRHYQVPGELVHAGKNVIAIRVLDTGG
;
A
#
# COMPACT_ATOMS: atom_id res chain seq x y z
N MET A 1 -41.82 -23.71 -73.36
CA MET A 1 -41.44 -25.12 -73.62
C MET A 1 -39.94 -25.15 -73.88
N ARG A 2 -39.25 -26.16 -73.33
CA ARG A 2 -37.80 -26.48 -73.41
C ARG A 2 -36.89 -25.96 -72.27
N PHE A 3 -36.51 -26.96 -71.48
CA PHE A 3 -35.36 -27.12 -70.57
C PHE A 3 -34.02 -26.70 -71.19
N ASN A 4 -33.06 -26.23 -70.37
CA ASN A 4 -31.95 -27.10 -69.94
C ASN A 4 -31.05 -26.53 -68.83
N PHE A 5 -30.61 -27.46 -67.99
CA PHE A 5 -29.70 -27.38 -66.86
C PHE A 5 -28.26 -27.02 -67.24
N MET A 6 -27.49 -26.47 -66.29
CA MET A 6 -26.18 -27.02 -65.84
C MET A 6 -25.70 -26.29 -64.56
N HIS A 7 -25.86 -26.94 -63.40
CA HIS A 7 -24.80 -27.60 -62.62
C HIS A 7 -23.75 -26.66 -62.00
N LYS A 8 -23.78 -26.53 -60.66
CA LYS A 8 -22.57 -26.56 -59.84
C LYS A 8 -22.89 -27.08 -58.44
N ARG A 9 -22.14 -28.12 -58.08
CA ARG A 9 -22.16 -28.88 -56.83
C ARG A 9 -21.77 -27.98 -55.65
N LEU A 10 -22.43 -28.16 -54.51
CA LEU A 10 -21.79 -27.93 -53.21
C LEU A 10 -22.35 -28.91 -52.18
N LEU A 11 -21.54 -29.95 -51.91
CA LEU A 11 -21.65 -30.80 -50.73
C LEU A 11 -21.34 -29.92 -49.51
N LEU A 12 -22.30 -29.73 -48.60
CA LEU A 12 -22.02 -29.25 -47.25
C LEU A 12 -22.17 -30.43 -46.29
N THR A 13 -21.03 -31.07 -46.00
CA THR A 13 -20.89 -32.07 -44.97
C THR A 13 -21.06 -31.38 -43.62
N VAL A 14 -22.13 -31.67 -42.89
CA VAL A 14 -22.33 -31.25 -41.50
C VAL A 14 -21.35 -32.04 -40.63
N ALA A 15 -20.19 -31.45 -40.35
CA ALA A 15 -19.27 -31.95 -39.33
C ALA A 15 -19.84 -31.60 -37.96
N LEU A 16 -20.55 -32.55 -37.35
CA LEU A 16 -20.99 -32.49 -35.97
C LEU A 16 -19.76 -32.70 -35.06
N THR A 17 -18.97 -31.66 -34.85
CA THR A 17 -17.93 -31.67 -33.80
C THR A 17 -18.63 -31.74 -32.45
N MET A 18 -18.63 -32.93 -31.84
CA MET A 18 -18.89 -33.10 -30.42
C MET A 18 -17.88 -32.26 -29.64
N PHE A 19 -18.29 -31.07 -29.21
CA PHE A 19 -17.65 -30.40 -28.09
C PHE A 19 -17.94 -31.26 -26.85
N SER A 20 -17.01 -32.16 -26.53
CA SER A 20 -16.90 -32.69 -25.18
C SER A 20 -16.60 -31.51 -24.25
N VAL A 21 -17.67 -30.97 -23.66
CA VAL A 21 -17.57 -30.02 -22.56
C VAL A 21 -16.95 -30.80 -21.41
N ASN A 22 -15.63 -30.75 -21.31
CA ASN A 22 -14.95 -31.10 -20.06
C ASN A 22 -15.50 -30.13 -19.02
N ALA A 23 -16.51 -30.58 -18.27
CA ALA A 23 -16.98 -29.87 -17.10
C ALA A 23 -15.77 -29.76 -16.17
N LEU A 24 -15.13 -28.60 -16.15
CA LEU A 24 -14.21 -28.24 -15.09
C LEU A 24 -15.03 -28.35 -13.80
N HIS A 25 -14.89 -29.45 -13.08
CA HIS A 25 -15.55 -29.64 -11.80
C HIS A 25 -14.92 -28.65 -10.84
N ALA A 26 -15.54 -27.48 -10.67
CA ALA A 26 -15.10 -26.51 -9.68
C ALA A 26 -15.14 -27.17 -8.30
N GLN A 27 -14.03 -27.19 -7.59
CA GLN A 27 -13.99 -27.64 -6.19
C GLN A 27 -14.56 -26.57 -5.26
N ILE A 28 -14.91 -26.94 -4.03
CA ILE A 28 -15.26 -25.97 -2.99
C ILE A 28 -14.07 -25.03 -2.80
N LYS A 29 -14.33 -23.72 -2.79
CA LYS A 29 -13.34 -22.69 -2.47
C LYS A 29 -13.86 -21.79 -1.37
N LEU A 30 -13.01 -21.50 -0.39
CA LEU A 30 -13.30 -20.55 0.67
C LEU A 30 -12.35 -19.34 0.56
N PRO A 31 -12.78 -18.15 1.00
CA PRO A 31 -11.89 -17.00 1.14
C PRO A 31 -10.67 -17.30 2.05
N PRO A 32 -9.51 -16.66 1.84
CA PRO A 32 -8.31 -16.88 2.67
C PRO A 32 -8.48 -16.62 4.18
N MET A 33 -9.53 -15.91 4.57
CA MET A 33 -9.92 -15.71 5.97
C MET A 33 -10.26 -17.04 6.68
N PHE A 34 -10.69 -18.06 5.94
CA PHE A 34 -10.77 -19.43 6.43
C PHE A 34 -9.43 -20.12 6.17
N SER A 35 -8.64 -20.26 7.23
CA SER A 35 -7.36 -20.96 7.24
C SER A 35 -7.11 -21.55 8.62
N ASP A 36 -6.09 -22.40 8.74
CA ASP A 36 -5.61 -22.86 10.04
C ASP A 36 -5.28 -21.67 10.95
N ASN A 37 -5.42 -21.87 12.26
CA ASN A 37 -5.16 -20.87 13.30
C ASN A 37 -6.17 -19.71 13.35
N MET A 38 -7.25 -19.71 12.57
CA MET A 38 -8.20 -18.59 12.55
C MET A 38 -8.94 -18.34 13.86
N VAL A 39 -9.46 -17.13 14.02
CA VAL A 39 -10.42 -16.75 15.07
C VAL A 39 -11.74 -16.38 14.44
N LEU A 40 -12.83 -16.95 14.95
CA LEU A 40 -14.20 -16.60 14.59
C LEU A 40 -14.86 -15.86 15.75
N GLN A 41 -15.64 -14.83 15.44
CA GLN A 41 -16.28 -13.99 16.45
C GLN A 41 -17.25 -14.79 17.33
N GLN A 42 -17.11 -14.66 18.64
CA GLN A 42 -17.98 -15.29 19.63
C GLN A 42 -19.34 -14.59 19.72
N MET A 43 -20.33 -15.29 20.30
CA MET A 43 -21.65 -14.73 20.65
C MET A 43 -22.46 -14.14 19.47
N ILE A 44 -22.09 -14.48 18.24
CA ILE A 44 -22.88 -14.20 17.03
C ILE A 44 -23.09 -15.48 16.23
N LYS A 45 -24.10 -15.50 15.36
CA LYS A 45 -24.19 -16.58 14.35
C LYS A 45 -22.95 -16.51 13.46
N ILE A 46 -22.21 -17.60 13.37
CA ILE A 46 -20.91 -17.64 12.69
C ILE A 46 -21.15 -17.95 11.21
N PRO A 47 -20.89 -16.98 10.30
CA PRO A 47 -21.01 -17.24 8.88
C PRO A 47 -19.81 -18.03 8.36
N VAL A 48 -20.09 -19.08 7.61
CA VAL A 48 -19.11 -19.81 6.81
C VAL A 48 -19.60 -19.80 5.36
N TRP A 49 -18.76 -19.35 4.43
CA TRP A 49 -19.17 -19.13 3.05
C TRP A 49 -18.04 -19.42 2.07
N GLY A 50 -18.41 -19.55 0.80
CA GLY A 50 -17.48 -19.82 -0.28
C GLY A 50 -18.19 -19.97 -1.61
N THR A 51 -17.49 -20.58 -2.56
CA THR A 51 -18.02 -21.00 -3.85
C THR A 51 -17.92 -22.51 -4.04
N ALA A 52 -18.81 -23.08 -4.84
CA ALA A 52 -18.88 -24.48 -5.24
C ALA A 52 -19.72 -24.60 -6.52
N PRO A 53 -19.75 -25.75 -7.22
CA PRO A 53 -20.65 -25.93 -8.37
C PRO A 53 -22.09 -25.73 -7.95
N SER A 54 -22.87 -25.06 -8.79
CA SER A 54 -24.30 -24.79 -8.56
C SER A 54 -25.06 -26.06 -8.15
N GLY A 55 -25.93 -25.94 -7.15
CA GLY A 55 -26.73 -27.05 -6.62
C GLY A 55 -25.99 -28.05 -5.73
N SER A 56 -24.66 -27.96 -5.62
CA SER A 56 -23.87 -28.82 -4.73
C SER A 56 -24.36 -28.70 -3.29
N LYS A 57 -24.42 -29.83 -2.57
CA LYS A 57 -24.70 -29.88 -1.13
C LYS A 57 -23.40 -29.62 -0.37
N ILE A 58 -23.41 -28.63 0.53
CA ILE A 58 -22.28 -28.29 1.40
C ILE A 58 -22.75 -28.48 2.84
N THR A 59 -21.97 -29.21 3.63
CA THR A 59 -22.19 -29.37 5.06
C THR A 59 -20.99 -28.81 5.82
N VAL A 60 -21.24 -27.93 6.78
CA VAL A 60 -20.22 -27.34 7.65
C VAL A 60 -20.36 -27.94 9.04
N GLN A 61 -19.25 -28.45 9.58
CA GLN A 61 -19.15 -29.03 10.90
C GLN A 61 -18.17 -28.25 11.78
N LEU A 62 -18.63 -27.83 12.95
CA LEU A 62 -17.78 -27.23 13.99
C LEU A 62 -18.27 -27.70 15.36
N ARG A 63 -17.39 -28.39 16.11
CA ARG A 63 -17.78 -29.12 17.32
C ARG A 63 -18.94 -30.08 17.02
N GLN A 64 -20.02 -29.98 17.79
CA GLN A 64 -21.26 -30.78 17.64
C GLN A 64 -22.22 -30.17 16.61
N GLN A 65 -21.97 -28.96 16.12
CA GLN A 65 -22.83 -28.33 15.13
C GLN A 65 -22.57 -28.93 13.74
N LEU A 66 -23.65 -29.32 13.07
CA LEU A 66 -23.62 -29.80 11.70
C LEU A 66 -24.73 -29.10 10.92
N LYS A 67 -24.37 -28.22 9.98
CA LYS A 67 -25.35 -27.44 9.21
C LYS A 67 -25.10 -27.57 7.72
N THR A 68 -26.17 -27.65 6.95
CA THR A 68 -26.12 -27.93 5.52
C THR A 68 -26.78 -26.82 4.71
N THR A 69 -26.22 -26.52 3.55
CA THR A 69 -26.78 -25.63 2.53
C THR A 69 -26.55 -26.18 1.12
N LYS A 70 -27.04 -25.47 0.11
CA LYS A 70 -26.69 -25.70 -1.29
C LYS A 70 -26.07 -24.45 -1.91
N ALA A 71 -25.14 -24.64 -2.84
CA ALA A 71 -24.67 -23.55 -3.68
C ALA A 71 -25.80 -23.07 -4.61
N ASN A 72 -25.94 -21.75 -4.72
CA ASN A 72 -26.95 -21.12 -5.56
C ASN A 72 -26.55 -21.18 -7.05
N ALA A 73 -27.35 -20.56 -7.93
CA ALA A 73 -27.12 -20.55 -9.38
C ALA A 73 -25.75 -19.93 -9.76
N GLU A 74 -25.27 -18.95 -9.00
CA GLU A 74 -23.95 -18.33 -9.17
C GLU A 74 -22.82 -19.11 -8.49
N GLY A 75 -23.10 -20.28 -7.92
CA GLY A 75 -22.14 -21.12 -7.21
C GLY A 75 -21.76 -20.61 -5.83
N LYS A 76 -22.40 -19.56 -5.30
CA LYS A 76 -22.16 -19.04 -3.95
C LYS A 76 -22.94 -19.84 -2.92
N TRP A 77 -22.35 -20.07 -1.75
CA TRP A 77 -23.03 -20.72 -0.64
C TRP A 77 -22.66 -20.05 0.68
N ARG A 78 -23.57 -20.12 1.65
CA ARG A 78 -23.35 -19.67 3.03
C ARG A 78 -24.12 -20.56 4.00
N VAL A 79 -23.48 -20.86 5.12
CA VAL A 79 -24.05 -21.48 6.31
C VAL A 79 -23.85 -20.53 7.48
N ASN A 80 -24.84 -20.43 8.36
CA ASN A 80 -24.69 -19.72 9.63
C ASN A 80 -24.76 -20.72 10.78
N LEU A 81 -23.61 -21.04 11.36
CA LEU A 81 -23.52 -21.83 12.60
C LEU A 81 -24.11 -21.02 13.76
N ASP A 82 -24.65 -21.70 14.77
CA ASP A 82 -25.19 -21.08 15.96
C ASP A 82 -24.08 -20.41 16.77
N ALA A 83 -24.45 -19.33 17.46
CA ALA A 83 -23.54 -18.60 18.34
C ALA A 83 -22.98 -19.51 19.42
N MET A 84 -21.70 -19.32 19.76
CA MET A 84 -21.05 -20.05 20.83
C MET A 84 -20.10 -19.12 21.61
N PRO A 85 -19.89 -19.40 22.90
CA PRO A 85 -18.92 -18.66 23.70
C PRO A 85 -17.49 -18.92 23.22
N ALA A 86 -16.55 -18.06 23.64
CA ALA A 86 -15.13 -18.23 23.39
C ALA A 86 -14.60 -19.61 23.79
N GLY A 87 -13.63 -20.12 23.03
CA GLY A 87 -13.01 -21.42 23.27
C GLY A 87 -12.20 -21.93 22.07
N GLY A 88 -11.67 -23.13 22.20
CA GLY A 88 -10.80 -23.78 21.21
C GLY A 88 -9.55 -24.36 21.86
N PRO A 89 -8.62 -24.94 21.08
CA PRO A 89 -8.71 -25.09 19.62
C PRO A 89 -9.77 -26.10 19.19
N PHE A 90 -10.46 -25.80 18.09
CA PHE A 90 -11.39 -26.71 17.42
C PHE A 90 -10.93 -27.03 16.01
N GLN A 91 -11.63 -27.97 15.38
CA GLN A 91 -11.53 -28.26 13.96
C GLN A 91 -12.83 -27.83 13.27
N LEU A 92 -12.71 -27.07 12.17
CA LEU A 92 -13.80 -26.75 11.25
C LEU A 92 -13.64 -27.62 10.00
N SER A 93 -14.70 -28.35 9.64
CA SER A 93 -14.71 -29.15 8.41
C SER A 93 -15.83 -28.67 7.48
N VAL A 94 -15.50 -28.52 6.20
CA VAL A 94 -16.44 -28.19 5.13
C VAL A 94 -16.50 -29.39 4.19
N LEU A 95 -17.62 -30.11 4.25
CA LEU A 95 -17.86 -31.35 3.53
C LEU A 95 -18.69 -31.06 2.27
N GLY A 96 -18.20 -31.47 1.11
CA GLY A 96 -18.98 -31.62 -0.10
C GLY A 96 -18.58 -32.88 -0.84
N LYS A 97 -18.14 -32.75 -2.10
CA LYS A 97 -17.50 -33.87 -2.81
C LYS A 97 -16.15 -34.21 -2.19
N ASP A 98 -15.36 -33.18 -1.90
CA ASP A 98 -14.12 -33.24 -1.14
C ASP A 98 -14.36 -32.63 0.25
N THR A 99 -13.51 -32.96 1.22
CA THR A 99 -13.54 -32.36 2.56
C THR A 99 -12.38 -31.40 2.74
N ILE A 100 -12.67 -30.17 3.14
CA ILE A 100 -11.68 -29.17 3.54
C ILE A 100 -11.72 -29.05 5.05
N THR A 101 -10.55 -29.13 5.69
CA THR A 101 -10.44 -29.07 7.16
C THR A 101 -9.50 -27.95 7.56
N PHE A 102 -9.92 -27.18 8.56
CA PHE A 102 -9.13 -26.15 9.20
C PHE A 102 -8.90 -26.51 10.66
N ASN A 103 -7.65 -26.44 11.11
CA ASN A 103 -7.20 -26.82 12.43
C ASN A 103 -6.87 -25.58 13.27
N ASN A 104 -6.83 -25.76 14.60
CA ASN A 104 -6.55 -24.67 15.55
C ASN A 104 -7.52 -23.48 15.38
N VAL A 105 -8.79 -23.78 15.15
CA VAL A 105 -9.85 -22.76 15.02
C VAL A 105 -10.28 -22.31 16.40
N MET A 106 -10.15 -21.01 16.67
CA MET A 106 -10.55 -20.40 17.93
C MET A 106 -11.89 -19.67 17.77
N ILE A 107 -12.68 -19.63 18.84
CA ILE A 107 -13.82 -18.73 18.99
C ILE A 107 -13.43 -17.66 20.01
N GLY A 108 -13.62 -16.39 19.68
CA GLY A 108 -13.16 -15.28 20.51
C GLY A 108 -13.53 -13.91 19.95
N GLU A 109 -12.75 -12.88 20.26
CA GLU A 109 -12.95 -11.53 19.72
C GLU A 109 -12.17 -11.32 18.42
N VAL A 110 -12.79 -10.69 17.42
CA VAL A 110 -12.16 -10.39 16.14
C VAL A 110 -12.23 -8.89 15.87
N TRP A 111 -11.07 -8.28 15.66
CA TRP A 111 -10.94 -6.84 15.43
C TRP A 111 -10.32 -6.52 14.08
N LEU A 112 -10.89 -5.53 13.41
CA LEU A 112 -10.32 -4.96 12.19
C LEU A 112 -9.44 -3.76 12.56
N CYS A 113 -8.15 -3.88 12.26
CA CYS A 113 -7.12 -2.88 12.48
C CYS A 113 -6.81 -2.21 11.14
N SER A 114 -7.51 -1.11 10.84
CA SER A 114 -7.49 -0.44 9.53
C SER A 114 -7.01 1.00 9.63
N GLY A 115 -6.28 1.48 8.62
CA GLY A 115 -5.85 2.87 8.55
C GLY A 115 -4.51 3.10 7.86
N GLN A 116 -3.94 4.28 8.10
CA GLN A 116 -2.72 4.76 7.44
C GLN A 116 -1.44 4.30 8.18
N SER A 117 -0.36 5.09 8.09
CA SER A 117 0.99 4.82 8.61
C SER A 117 0.99 4.46 10.10
N ASN A 118 0.21 5.13 10.94
CA ASN A 118 0.14 4.82 12.38
C ASN A 118 -0.39 3.41 12.66
N MET A 119 -1.35 2.95 11.84
CA MET A 119 -1.87 1.57 11.93
C MET A 119 -0.97 0.59 11.19
N GLU A 120 -0.26 1.00 10.15
CA GLU A 120 0.68 0.13 9.44
C GLU A 120 1.99 -0.10 10.21
N MET A 121 2.40 0.87 11.05
CA MET A 121 3.70 0.89 11.72
C MET A 121 4.07 -0.48 12.29
N PRO A 122 5.06 -1.17 11.71
CA PRO A 122 5.40 -2.53 12.11
C PRO A 122 6.13 -2.53 13.45
N MET A 123 6.13 -3.67 14.14
CA MET A 123 6.92 -3.84 15.37
C MET A 123 8.41 -3.61 15.16
N ALA A 124 9.00 -4.11 14.07
CA ALA A 124 10.41 -3.95 13.79
C ALA A 124 10.65 -3.46 12.35
N SER A 125 11.08 -2.20 12.20
CA SER A 125 11.57 -1.67 10.93
C SER A 125 12.46 -0.45 11.15
N ASN A 126 13.13 0.03 10.09
CA ASN A 126 14.01 1.20 10.18
C ASN A 126 13.26 2.52 10.45
N TRP A 127 11.97 2.59 10.08
CA TRP A 127 11.14 3.79 10.24
C TRP A 127 10.23 3.73 11.47
N ALA A 128 9.90 2.54 11.95
CA ALA A 128 9.20 2.37 13.22
C ALA A 128 10.14 2.64 14.39
N LYS A 129 9.71 3.45 15.35
CA LYS A 129 10.45 3.76 16.58
C LYS A 129 9.66 3.25 17.79
N VAL A 130 9.36 1.96 17.78
CA VAL A 130 8.71 1.29 18.91
C VAL A 130 9.74 1.13 20.02
N ASP A 131 9.45 1.68 21.19
CA ASP A 131 10.32 1.55 22.36
C ASP A 131 10.46 0.07 22.75
N ASN A 132 11.68 -0.36 23.05
CA ASN A 132 12.04 -1.74 23.44
C ASN A 132 11.53 -2.84 22.48
N PHE A 133 11.45 -2.57 21.18
CA PHE A 133 10.84 -3.50 20.22
C PHE A 133 11.56 -4.85 20.16
N GLU A 134 12.89 -4.89 20.34
CA GLU A 134 13.66 -6.14 20.29
C GLU A 134 13.20 -7.11 21.38
N ALA A 135 13.03 -6.63 22.61
CA ALA A 135 12.57 -7.45 23.72
C ALA A 135 11.09 -7.83 23.56
N GLU A 136 10.23 -6.89 23.13
CA GLU A 136 8.82 -7.17 22.88
C GLU A 136 8.62 -8.24 21.80
N VAL A 137 9.36 -8.16 20.68
CA VAL A 137 9.32 -9.16 19.62
C VAL A 137 9.86 -10.50 20.11
N ALA A 138 10.99 -10.52 20.82
CA ALA A 138 11.56 -11.76 21.36
C ALA A 138 10.64 -12.46 22.36
N ALA A 139 9.93 -11.70 23.19
CA ALA A 139 8.99 -12.20 24.18
C ALA A 139 7.60 -12.53 23.61
N ALA A 140 7.31 -12.19 22.35
CA ALA A 140 6.00 -12.38 21.75
C ALA A 140 5.67 -13.86 21.57
N ASN A 141 5.07 -14.47 22.58
CA ASN A 141 4.58 -15.86 22.55
C ASN A 141 3.15 -15.89 23.09
N TYR A 142 2.20 -15.45 22.25
CA TYR A 142 0.80 -15.31 22.62
C TYR A 142 -0.04 -16.29 21.80
N PRO A 143 -0.12 -17.58 22.19
CA PRO A 143 -0.80 -18.62 21.44
C PRO A 143 -2.33 -18.52 21.47
N ASN A 144 -2.92 -17.48 22.04
CA ASN A 144 -4.34 -17.14 21.87
C ASN A 144 -4.55 -15.84 21.08
N LEU A 145 -3.47 -15.18 20.62
CA LEU A 145 -3.51 -13.99 19.76
C LEU A 145 -3.21 -14.46 18.34
N ARG A 146 -4.04 -14.05 17.38
CA ARG A 146 -3.93 -14.46 15.98
C ARG A 146 -3.87 -13.24 15.08
N LEU A 147 -2.95 -13.29 14.14
CA LEU A 147 -2.60 -12.18 13.26
C LEU A 147 -3.00 -12.55 11.83
N PHE A 148 -3.81 -11.71 11.19
CA PHE A 148 -4.19 -11.84 9.79
C PHE A 148 -3.81 -10.56 9.07
N VAL A 149 -3.01 -10.68 8.00
CA VAL A 149 -2.55 -9.52 7.22
C VAL A 149 -3.23 -9.54 5.86
N VAL A 150 -3.87 -8.43 5.51
CA VAL A 150 -4.37 -8.14 4.17
C VAL A 150 -3.26 -7.37 3.43
N PRO A 151 -2.70 -7.93 2.34
CA PRO A 151 -1.74 -7.22 1.51
C PRO A 151 -2.35 -5.98 0.88
N ARG A 152 -1.51 -4.96 0.68
CA ARG A 152 -1.88 -3.68 0.06
C ARG A 152 -2.51 -3.91 -1.31
N ALA A 153 -3.71 -3.39 -1.49
CA ALA A 153 -4.42 -3.41 -2.77
C ALA A 153 -5.27 -2.14 -2.91
N LYS A 154 -5.08 -1.40 -4.00
CA LYS A 154 -5.93 -0.24 -4.31
C LYS A 154 -7.24 -0.70 -4.91
N SER A 155 -8.35 -0.11 -4.47
CA SER A 155 -9.62 -0.23 -5.19
C SER A 155 -10.53 0.95 -4.89
N THR A 156 -11.22 1.43 -5.92
CA THR A 156 -12.28 2.46 -5.83
C THR A 156 -13.66 1.85 -5.57
N ARG A 157 -13.73 0.52 -5.45
CA ARG A 157 -14.98 -0.22 -5.23
C ARG A 157 -14.76 -1.31 -4.18
N PRO A 158 -15.78 -1.64 -3.38
CA PRO A 158 -15.71 -2.77 -2.47
C PRO A 158 -15.36 -4.05 -3.22
N LYS A 159 -14.35 -4.77 -2.74
CA LYS A 159 -14.00 -6.11 -3.22
C LYS A 159 -14.65 -7.15 -2.31
N THR A 160 -15.09 -8.25 -2.91
CA THR A 160 -15.67 -9.38 -2.18
C THR A 160 -14.62 -10.39 -1.72
N GLU A 161 -13.36 -10.21 -2.12
CA GLU A 161 -12.25 -11.09 -1.82
C GLU A 161 -11.01 -10.28 -1.45
N VAL A 162 -10.23 -10.82 -0.54
CA VAL A 162 -8.91 -10.31 -0.16
C VAL A 162 -7.87 -11.40 -0.37
N LYS A 163 -6.65 -11.02 -0.73
CA LYS A 163 -5.49 -11.93 -0.68
C LYS A 163 -4.99 -12.00 0.76
N SER A 164 -4.42 -13.14 1.15
CA SER A 164 -3.67 -13.28 2.41
C SER A 164 -2.92 -14.61 2.42
N SER A 165 -1.88 -14.70 3.24
CA SER A 165 -1.25 -15.98 3.61
C SER A 165 -2.03 -16.75 4.68
N GLY A 166 -3.17 -16.23 5.15
CA GLY A 166 -3.96 -16.82 6.22
C GLY A 166 -3.56 -16.34 7.62
N TRP A 167 -4.21 -16.91 8.64
CA TRP A 167 -3.99 -16.56 10.03
C TRP A 167 -2.68 -17.15 10.57
N LYS A 168 -1.94 -16.35 11.34
CA LYS A 168 -0.73 -16.77 12.04
C LYS A 168 -0.91 -16.66 13.53
N ILE A 169 -0.29 -17.57 14.29
CA ILE A 169 -0.13 -17.43 15.73
C ILE A 169 0.79 -16.25 16.01
N CYS A 170 0.49 -15.43 17.02
CA CYS A 170 1.39 -14.37 17.47
C CYS A 170 2.65 -15.00 18.10
N ALA A 171 3.76 -14.86 17.39
CA ALA A 171 5.08 -15.41 17.67
C ALA A 171 6.14 -14.37 17.23
N PRO A 172 7.43 -14.50 17.62
CA PRO A 172 8.43 -13.49 17.29
C PRO A 172 8.57 -13.23 15.78
N HIS A 173 8.51 -14.29 14.96
CA HIS A 173 8.62 -14.19 13.51
C HIS A 173 7.37 -13.62 12.82
N SER A 174 6.18 -13.74 13.42
CA SER A 174 4.93 -13.29 12.80
C SER A 174 4.54 -11.88 13.25
N VAL A 175 4.95 -11.47 14.45
CA VAL A 175 4.66 -10.14 15.00
C VAL A 175 5.60 -9.07 14.45
N LYS A 176 6.81 -9.44 14.03
CA LYS A 176 7.87 -8.53 13.56
C LYS A 176 7.36 -7.53 12.51
N ASP A 177 6.64 -8.03 11.51
CA ASP A 177 6.12 -7.25 10.39
C ASP A 177 4.67 -6.81 10.60
N PHE A 178 4.08 -7.13 11.76
CA PHE A 178 2.71 -6.79 12.11
C PHE A 178 2.63 -5.41 12.75
N SER A 179 1.48 -4.77 12.62
CA SER A 179 1.16 -3.47 13.21
C SER A 179 1.43 -3.48 14.73
N ALA A 180 2.32 -2.58 15.16
CA ALA A 180 2.64 -2.38 16.56
C ALA A 180 1.41 -1.93 17.35
N THR A 181 0.68 -0.94 16.82
CA THR A 181 -0.57 -0.45 17.41
C THR A 181 -1.58 -1.58 17.60
N ALA A 182 -1.80 -2.41 16.58
CA ALA A 182 -2.71 -3.54 16.67
C ALA A 182 -2.21 -4.61 17.66
N TYR A 183 -0.92 -4.94 17.63
CA TYR A 183 -0.31 -5.92 18.54
C TYR A 183 -0.50 -5.53 20.01
N PHE A 184 -0.12 -4.32 20.41
CA PHE A 184 -0.27 -3.87 21.79
C PHE A 184 -1.74 -3.79 22.22
N PHE A 185 -2.62 -3.31 21.33
CA PHE A 185 -4.06 -3.32 21.55
C PHE A 185 -4.60 -4.73 21.80
N GLY A 186 -4.30 -5.68 20.90
CA GLY A 186 -4.82 -7.05 21.01
C GLY A 186 -4.21 -7.85 22.15
N ARG A 187 -2.93 -7.60 22.47
CA ARG A 187 -2.28 -8.17 23.66
C ARG A 187 -2.98 -7.71 24.93
N HIS A 188 -3.17 -6.39 25.08
CA HIS A 188 -3.89 -5.84 26.23
C HIS A 188 -5.32 -6.38 26.31
N LEU A 189 -6.02 -6.44 25.18
CA LEU A 189 -7.39 -6.96 25.12
C LEU A 189 -7.45 -8.43 25.55
N GLN A 190 -6.54 -9.27 25.06
CA GLN A 190 -6.48 -10.67 25.45
C GLN A 190 -6.20 -10.83 26.96
N GLU A 191 -5.27 -10.06 27.52
CA GLU A 191 -4.96 -10.09 28.95
C GLU A 191 -6.19 -9.77 29.81
N LYS A 192 -6.99 -8.78 29.38
CA LYS A 192 -8.20 -8.34 30.09
C LYS A 192 -9.37 -9.29 29.93
N LEU A 193 -9.66 -9.73 28.71
CA LEU A 193 -10.83 -10.55 28.41
C LEU A 193 -10.59 -12.04 28.66
N ARG A 194 -9.33 -12.48 28.63
CA ARG A 194 -8.91 -13.88 28.78
C ARG A 194 -9.60 -14.83 27.79
N VAL A 195 -9.86 -14.35 26.59
CA VAL A 195 -10.41 -15.11 25.45
C VAL A 195 -9.45 -15.03 24.26
N PRO A 196 -9.55 -15.94 23.26
CA PRO A 196 -8.82 -15.79 22.02
C PRO A 196 -9.13 -14.45 21.34
N VAL A 197 -8.11 -13.83 20.74
CA VAL A 197 -8.24 -12.55 20.02
C VAL A 197 -7.63 -12.69 18.63
N GLY A 198 -8.40 -12.33 17.61
CA GLY A 198 -7.95 -12.22 16.23
C GLY A 198 -7.85 -10.76 15.80
N LEU A 199 -6.72 -10.39 15.20
CA LEU A 199 -6.47 -9.07 14.65
C LEU A 199 -6.31 -9.15 13.14
N ILE A 200 -7.14 -8.42 12.40
CA ILE A 200 -7.09 -8.31 10.95
C ILE A 200 -6.44 -6.97 10.62
N GLN A 201 -5.19 -6.97 10.18
CA GLN A 201 -4.51 -5.77 9.70
C GLN A 201 -4.84 -5.51 8.23
N SER A 202 -5.42 -4.34 7.96
CA SER A 202 -5.61 -3.79 6.62
C SER A 202 -5.19 -2.33 6.64
N ALA A 203 -3.89 -2.07 6.50
CA ALA A 203 -3.31 -0.74 6.66
C ALA A 203 -2.26 -0.43 5.60
N TRP A 204 -2.13 0.84 5.23
CA TRP A 204 -1.13 1.30 4.27
C TRP A 204 -0.75 2.77 4.56
N GLY A 205 0.50 3.03 4.93
CA GLY A 205 1.06 4.36 5.08
C GLY A 205 1.27 5.11 3.76
N GLY A 206 1.25 6.44 3.82
CA GLY A 206 1.35 7.30 2.63
C GLY A 206 0.06 7.41 1.83
N THR A 207 -1.02 6.75 2.24
CA THR A 207 -2.36 6.98 1.69
C THR A 207 -3.07 8.09 2.44
N VAL A 208 -3.89 8.87 1.75
CA VAL A 208 -4.74 9.90 2.35
C VAL A 208 -5.84 9.30 3.25
N VAL A 209 -6.34 10.07 4.23
CA VAL A 209 -7.33 9.58 5.23
C VAL A 209 -8.68 9.22 4.62
N GLU A 210 -9.02 9.87 3.51
CA GLU A 210 -10.24 9.68 2.74
C GLU A 210 -10.35 8.25 2.20
N ALA A 211 -9.21 7.61 1.87
CA ALA A 211 -9.18 6.23 1.41
C ALA A 211 -9.68 5.22 2.48
N TRP A 212 -9.67 5.62 3.75
CA TRP A 212 -10.10 4.82 4.90
C TRP A 212 -11.45 5.25 5.47
N THR A 213 -12.08 6.25 4.84
CA THR A 213 -13.39 6.78 5.22
C THR A 213 -14.42 6.34 4.20
N SER A 214 -15.62 5.96 4.65
CA SER A 214 -16.65 5.50 3.71
C SER A 214 -17.05 6.62 2.75
N GLY A 215 -17.27 6.29 1.46
CA GLY A 215 -17.74 7.25 0.46
C GLY A 215 -19.01 7.97 0.90
N ALA A 216 -19.96 7.24 1.49
CA ALA A 216 -21.20 7.80 2.04
C ALA A 216 -20.99 8.79 3.21
N SER A 217 -19.87 8.67 3.95
CA SER A 217 -19.49 9.65 4.98
C SER A 217 -18.85 10.89 4.35
N LEU A 218 -17.92 10.68 3.40
CA LEU A 218 -17.24 11.78 2.71
C LEU A 218 -18.19 12.61 1.85
N GLU A 219 -19.21 12.01 1.23
CA GLU A 219 -20.17 12.74 0.40
C GLU A 219 -21.00 13.77 1.21
N LYS A 220 -21.06 13.63 2.54
CA LYS A 220 -21.73 14.60 3.42
C LYS A 220 -20.90 15.86 3.66
N LEU A 221 -19.62 15.84 3.30
CA LEU A 221 -18.70 16.97 3.44
C LEU A 221 -18.63 17.73 2.10
N PRO A 222 -18.95 19.03 2.06
CA PRO A 222 -19.01 19.80 0.82
C PRO A 222 -17.75 19.69 -0.04
N ASP A 223 -16.57 19.73 0.60
CA ASP A 223 -15.27 19.68 -0.07
C ASP A 223 -15.00 18.35 -0.80
N PHE A 224 -15.66 17.27 -0.38
CA PHE A 224 -15.44 15.93 -0.91
C PHE A 224 -16.61 15.42 -1.77
N ALA A 225 -17.80 15.99 -1.65
CA ALA A 225 -19.01 15.53 -2.33
C ALA A 225 -18.85 15.43 -3.85
N GLY A 226 -18.23 16.44 -4.48
CA GLY A 226 -17.98 16.43 -5.92
C GLY A 226 -17.05 15.28 -6.33
N PHE A 227 -15.93 15.14 -5.62
CA PHE A 227 -14.94 14.10 -5.90
C PHE A 227 -15.51 12.69 -5.70
N VAL A 228 -16.26 12.44 -4.61
CA VAL A 228 -16.89 11.14 -4.34
C VAL A 228 -17.88 10.77 -5.45
N ARG A 229 -18.75 11.70 -5.87
CA ARG A 229 -19.69 11.46 -6.98
C ARG A 229 -18.97 11.14 -8.28
N THR A 230 -17.87 11.84 -8.58
CA THR A 230 -17.03 11.51 -9.75
C THR A 230 -16.42 10.12 -9.62
N LEU A 231 -15.94 9.74 -8.43
CA LEU A 231 -15.40 8.41 -8.17
C LEU A 231 -16.43 7.30 -8.36
N GLU A 232 -17.69 7.52 -7.95
CA GLU A 232 -18.79 6.54 -8.02
C GLU A 232 -19.37 6.38 -9.42
N THR A 233 -19.44 7.45 -10.19
CA THR A 233 -20.04 7.46 -11.53
C THR A 233 -19.06 7.06 -12.63
N SER A 234 -17.77 7.28 -12.43
CA SER A 234 -16.76 7.02 -13.45
C SER A 234 -16.26 5.55 -13.40
N ARG A 235 -16.05 4.93 -14.57
CA ARG A 235 -15.27 3.67 -14.70
C ARG A 235 -13.79 3.99 -14.49
N LEU A 236 -13.37 4.09 -13.23
CA LEU A 236 -12.06 4.62 -12.85
C LEU A 236 -10.90 3.64 -12.85
N ASP A 237 -11.05 2.48 -13.46
CA ASP A 237 -9.89 1.62 -13.73
C ASP A 237 -8.84 2.40 -14.57
N SER A 238 -9.22 3.49 -15.25
CA SER A 238 -8.32 4.38 -16.03
C SER A 238 -7.73 5.60 -15.28
N ILE A 239 -8.26 6.02 -14.13
CA ILE A 239 -7.68 7.16 -13.36
C ILE A 239 -6.48 6.72 -12.52
N PHE A 240 -6.47 5.47 -12.08
CA PHE A 240 -5.32 4.86 -11.40
C PHE A 240 -4.45 4.02 -12.34
N ASP A 241 -4.67 4.13 -13.66
CA ASP A 241 -3.76 3.54 -14.63
C ASP A 241 -2.39 4.17 -14.37
N ALA A 242 -1.47 3.37 -13.83
CA ALA A 242 -0.16 3.86 -13.40
C ALA A 242 0.53 4.58 -14.56
N ALA A 243 0.28 4.14 -15.80
CA ALA A 243 0.75 4.81 -17.01
C ALA A 243 0.23 6.25 -17.19
N ASN A 244 -1.02 6.55 -16.79
CA ASN A 244 -1.58 7.90 -16.84
C ASN A 244 -1.03 8.79 -15.72
N TYR A 245 -0.78 8.26 -14.53
CA TYR A 245 -0.14 9.01 -13.45
C TYR A 245 1.34 9.28 -13.75
N GLU A 246 2.10 8.26 -14.13
CA GLU A 246 3.50 8.40 -14.56
C GLU A 246 3.61 9.33 -15.79
N GLY A 247 2.68 9.23 -16.73
CA GLY A 247 2.62 10.14 -17.88
C GLY A 247 2.35 11.60 -17.49
N LYS A 248 1.44 11.83 -16.53
CA LYS A 248 1.17 13.17 -15.99
C LYS A 248 2.32 13.70 -15.15
N LEU A 249 2.92 12.87 -14.30
CA LEU A 249 4.09 13.22 -13.50
C LEU A 249 5.29 13.54 -14.41
N ALA A 250 5.54 12.72 -15.42
CA ALA A 250 6.60 12.96 -16.41
C ALA A 250 6.32 14.21 -17.26
N ALA A 251 5.06 14.52 -17.58
CA ALA A 251 4.68 15.75 -18.25
C ALA A 251 4.85 16.97 -17.33
N TRP A 252 4.53 16.85 -16.05
CA TRP A 252 4.74 17.90 -15.05
C TRP A 252 6.24 18.13 -14.76
N HIS A 253 7.04 17.05 -14.61
CA HIS A 253 8.50 17.12 -14.54
C HIS A 253 9.07 17.80 -15.79
N ARG A 254 8.65 17.40 -16.99
CA ARG A 254 9.06 18.08 -18.22
C ARG A 254 8.67 19.54 -18.24
N ALA A 255 7.45 19.89 -17.83
CA ALA A 255 7.03 21.29 -17.77
C ALA A 255 7.84 22.12 -16.75
N ILE A 256 8.26 21.51 -15.63
CA ILE A 256 9.16 22.14 -14.67
C ILE A 256 10.57 22.28 -15.25
N GLU A 257 11.12 21.22 -15.84
CA GLU A 257 12.43 21.23 -16.49
C GLU A 257 12.47 22.22 -17.65
N ASP A 258 11.40 22.33 -18.45
CA ASP A 258 11.29 23.29 -19.54
C ASP A 258 11.26 24.73 -19.00
N LYS A 259 10.60 24.97 -17.87
CA LYS A 259 10.61 26.29 -17.19
C LYS A 259 11.99 26.62 -16.61
N ASP A 260 12.65 25.65 -16.00
CA ASP A 260 14.02 25.75 -15.48
C ASP A 260 15.04 25.97 -16.61
N ALA A 261 14.88 25.26 -17.73
CA ALA A 261 15.76 25.36 -18.90
C ALA A 261 15.53 26.66 -19.71
N SER A 262 14.28 27.12 -19.83
CA SER A 262 13.93 28.37 -20.51
C SER A 262 14.31 29.62 -19.70
N ALA A 263 14.56 29.48 -18.40
CA ALA A 263 15.13 30.52 -17.56
C ALA A 263 16.67 30.66 -17.71
N GLN A 264 17.19 30.47 -18.93
CA GLN A 264 18.62 30.44 -19.30
C GLN A 264 19.44 29.23 -18.79
N GLY A 265 18.77 28.15 -18.36
CA GLY A 265 19.37 26.82 -18.18
C GLY A 265 19.89 26.52 -16.75
N PRO A 266 19.75 25.28 -16.23
CA PRO A 266 20.15 24.92 -14.87
C PRO A 266 21.65 25.10 -14.58
N ARG A 267 22.50 25.07 -15.62
CA ARG A 267 23.94 25.35 -15.47
C ARG A 267 24.22 26.82 -15.13
N LEU A 268 23.36 27.76 -15.55
CA LEU A 268 23.53 29.17 -15.22
C LEU A 268 23.43 29.40 -13.72
N TRP A 269 22.37 28.91 -13.08
CA TRP A 269 22.14 29.12 -11.65
C TRP A 269 23.06 28.30 -10.75
N SER A 270 23.75 27.29 -11.29
CA SER A 270 24.86 26.62 -10.58
C SER A 270 26.20 27.37 -10.70
N SER A 271 26.33 28.27 -11.68
CA SER A 271 27.59 28.93 -12.01
C SER A 271 28.12 29.81 -10.86
N PRO A 272 29.42 29.79 -10.55
CA PRO A 272 30.01 30.71 -9.56
C PRO A 272 29.97 32.18 -10.01
N GLU A 273 29.85 32.42 -11.32
CA GLU A 273 29.81 33.76 -11.93
C GLU A 273 28.39 34.36 -12.01
N TYR A 274 27.36 33.58 -11.68
CA TYR A 274 26.00 34.09 -11.69
C TYR A 274 25.76 35.09 -10.55
N ASP A 275 25.21 36.26 -10.90
CA ASP A 275 24.78 37.28 -9.95
C ASP A 275 23.37 36.98 -9.43
N ASP A 276 23.30 36.57 -8.17
CA ASP A 276 22.08 36.24 -7.46
C ASP A 276 21.59 37.38 -6.54
N PHE A 277 22.12 38.61 -6.68
CA PHE A 277 21.74 39.74 -5.82
C PHE A 277 20.23 40.05 -5.83
N ALA A 278 19.56 39.78 -6.94
CA ALA A 278 18.12 39.99 -7.07
C ALA A 278 17.26 38.88 -6.42
N TRP A 279 17.87 37.80 -5.92
CA TRP A 279 17.13 36.69 -5.32
C TRP A 279 16.68 37.02 -3.90
N SER A 280 15.49 36.53 -3.55
CA SER A 280 15.01 36.58 -2.17
C SER A 280 15.88 35.72 -1.25
N SER A 281 16.15 36.22 -0.04
CA SER A 281 16.86 35.47 0.99
C SER A 281 15.91 34.60 1.81
N MET A 282 16.35 33.39 2.17
CA MET A 282 15.61 32.47 3.04
C MET A 282 16.50 31.98 4.17
N SER A 283 16.00 32.02 5.41
CA SER A 283 16.68 31.39 6.57
C SER A 283 16.37 29.90 6.58
N LEU A 284 17.36 29.04 6.80
CA LEU A 284 17.18 27.58 6.84
C LEU A 284 17.71 27.04 8.19
N PRO A 285 17.20 25.89 8.70
CA PRO A 285 16.18 25.03 8.10
C PRO A 285 14.75 25.45 8.41
N GLN A 286 13.86 25.39 7.41
CA GLN A 286 12.40 25.49 7.57
C GLN A 286 11.71 24.96 6.31
N LYS A 287 10.40 24.73 6.39
CA LYS A 287 9.54 24.53 5.22
C LYS A 287 9.40 25.84 4.44
N TRP A 288 9.42 25.80 3.11
CA TRP A 288 9.31 27.04 2.33
C TRP A 288 7.91 27.67 2.39
N GLU A 289 6.87 26.92 2.80
CA GLU A 289 5.54 27.46 3.05
C GLU A 289 5.57 28.45 4.21
N ALA A 290 6.38 28.15 5.22
CA ALA A 290 6.64 29.05 6.35
C ALA A 290 7.55 30.23 5.95
N ALA A 291 8.28 30.11 4.83
CA ALA A 291 9.14 31.15 4.28
C ALA A 291 8.44 32.06 3.24
N GLY A 292 7.11 31.99 3.12
CA GLY A 292 6.32 32.88 2.27
C GLY A 292 5.91 32.30 0.91
N LEU A 293 6.07 31.00 0.71
CA LEU A 293 5.60 30.28 -0.48
C LEU A 293 4.48 29.29 -0.11
N PRO A 294 3.28 29.77 0.28
CA PRO A 294 2.21 28.89 0.74
C PRO A 294 1.72 27.98 -0.39
N SER A 295 1.61 26.68 -0.09
CA SER A 295 1.10 25.65 -1.02
C SER A 295 1.89 25.56 -2.33
N PHE A 296 3.19 25.78 -2.28
CA PHE A 296 4.05 25.72 -3.46
C PHE A 296 4.66 24.33 -3.61
N ASP A 297 4.16 23.55 -4.56
CA ASP A 297 4.83 22.33 -5.04
C ASP A 297 5.58 22.68 -6.34
N GLY A 298 6.89 22.44 -6.39
CA GLY A 298 7.68 22.75 -7.56
C GLY A 298 9.18 22.84 -7.32
N LEU A 299 9.83 23.65 -8.14
CA LEU A 299 11.28 23.76 -8.19
C LEU A 299 11.76 25.07 -7.57
N LEU A 300 12.72 24.96 -6.64
CA LEU A 300 13.44 26.10 -6.09
C LEU A 300 14.94 25.89 -6.19
N TRP A 301 15.65 26.98 -6.45
CA TRP A 301 17.10 27.02 -6.39
C TRP A 301 17.54 27.81 -5.17
N TYR A 302 18.49 27.23 -4.44
CA TYR A 302 19.19 27.87 -3.34
C TYR A 302 20.62 28.12 -3.75
N ARG A 303 21.17 29.27 -3.35
CA ARG A 303 22.58 29.60 -3.54
C ARG A 303 23.17 30.12 -2.24
N LYS A 304 24.42 29.76 -1.97
CA LYS A 304 25.19 30.29 -0.85
C LYS A 304 26.64 30.50 -1.28
N THR A 305 27.09 31.74 -1.20
CA THR A 305 28.51 32.09 -1.33
C THR A 305 29.23 31.85 0.00
N LEU A 306 30.41 31.25 -0.09
CA LEU A 306 31.33 30.95 1.00
C LEU A 306 32.66 31.67 0.73
N GLU A 307 33.27 32.21 1.78
CA GLU A 307 34.66 32.68 1.74
C GLU A 307 35.53 31.65 2.48
N LEU A 308 36.39 30.95 1.74
CA LEU A 308 37.24 29.89 2.28
C LEU A 308 38.69 30.37 2.48
N PRO A 309 39.33 30.07 3.63
CA PRO A 309 40.74 30.38 3.84
C PRO A 309 41.66 29.63 2.86
N GLU A 310 42.86 30.16 2.64
CA GLU A 310 43.86 29.55 1.75
C GLU A 310 44.20 28.09 2.11
N ALA A 311 44.14 27.74 3.39
CA ALA A 311 44.36 26.37 3.89
C ALA A 311 43.38 25.32 3.34
N PHE A 312 42.22 25.75 2.82
CA PHE A 312 41.20 24.86 2.24
C PHE A 312 41.40 24.63 0.74
N ALA A 313 42.21 25.45 0.06
CA ALA A 313 42.43 25.33 -1.37
C ALA A 313 43.04 23.95 -1.72
N GLY A 314 42.44 23.25 -2.69
CA GLY A 314 42.86 21.92 -3.11
C GLY A 314 42.51 20.79 -2.13
N GLN A 315 41.90 21.08 -0.98
CA GLN A 315 41.54 20.06 0.02
C GLN A 315 40.12 19.54 -0.22
N PRO A 316 39.88 18.22 -0.18
CA PRO A 316 38.54 17.68 -0.27
C PRO A 316 37.70 18.08 0.94
N LEU A 317 36.43 18.43 0.71
CA LEU A 317 35.50 18.81 1.76
C LEU A 317 34.33 17.83 1.85
N HIS A 318 33.63 17.86 2.99
CA HIS A 318 32.38 17.14 3.17
C HIS A 318 31.26 18.14 3.42
N LEU A 319 30.29 18.19 2.50
CA LEU A 319 29.08 18.98 2.64
C LEU A 319 28.00 18.13 3.32
N GLN A 320 27.58 18.56 4.50
CA GLN A 320 26.47 17.95 5.23
C GLN A 320 25.27 18.88 5.18
N LEU A 321 24.17 18.39 4.61
CA LEU A 321 22.89 19.07 4.60
C LEU A 321 21.89 18.26 5.44
N GLY A 322 20.90 18.96 5.99
CA GLY A 322 19.75 18.30 6.61
C GLY A 322 18.94 17.48 5.59
N PRO A 323 17.83 16.85 6.02
CA PRO A 323 16.87 16.30 5.08
C PRO A 323 16.31 17.41 4.18
N ILE A 324 16.21 17.11 2.89
CA ILE A 324 15.59 17.95 1.88
C ILE A 324 14.39 17.17 1.33
N ASP A 325 13.22 17.84 1.29
CA ASP A 325 11.97 17.23 0.84
C ASP A 325 12.08 16.76 -0.61
N ASP A 326 11.54 15.58 -0.89
CA ASP A 326 11.59 14.85 -2.16
C ASP A 326 12.96 14.74 -2.87
N TYR A 327 13.38 15.73 -3.68
CA TYR A 327 14.58 15.65 -4.51
C TYR A 327 15.54 16.83 -4.31
N ASP A 328 16.85 16.55 -4.32
CA ASP A 328 17.88 17.57 -4.50
C ASP A 328 18.90 17.18 -5.59
N TRP A 329 19.45 18.21 -6.24
CA TRP A 329 20.71 18.16 -6.98
C TRP A 329 21.61 19.27 -6.45
N THR A 330 22.77 18.89 -5.94
CA THR A 330 23.69 19.80 -5.26
C THR A 330 24.95 20.00 -6.08
N TYR A 331 25.39 21.25 -6.18
CA TYR A 331 26.53 21.70 -6.96
C TYR A 331 27.50 22.50 -6.10
N PHE A 332 28.80 22.39 -6.40
CA PHE A 332 29.86 23.20 -5.85
C PHE A 332 30.64 23.85 -7.00
N ASN A 333 30.73 25.18 -7.02
CA ASN A 333 31.35 25.96 -8.09
C ASN A 333 30.89 25.53 -9.50
N GLY A 334 29.58 25.28 -9.65
CA GLY A 334 28.96 24.86 -10.92
C GLY A 334 29.11 23.38 -11.28
N VAL A 335 29.84 22.60 -10.49
CA VAL A 335 30.03 21.16 -10.73
C VAL A 335 29.10 20.35 -9.82
N PRO A 336 28.34 19.37 -10.35
CA PRO A 336 27.47 18.53 -9.53
C PRO A 336 28.29 17.64 -8.59
N ILE A 337 27.94 17.62 -7.31
CA ILE A 337 28.60 16.82 -6.27
C ILE A 337 27.69 15.76 -5.64
N GLY A 338 26.38 15.82 -5.89
CA GLY A 338 25.44 14.85 -5.33
C GLY A 338 23.99 15.09 -5.72
N ALA A 339 23.17 14.05 -5.54
CA ALA A 339 21.71 14.12 -5.71
C ALA A 339 21.05 13.00 -4.90
N THR A 340 19.85 13.25 -4.37
CA THR A 340 19.06 12.28 -3.60
C THR A 340 17.56 12.51 -3.82
N SER A 341 16.76 11.44 -3.78
CA SER A 341 15.31 11.43 -4.05
C SER A 341 14.46 10.92 -2.87
N ARG A 342 14.85 11.27 -1.64
CA ARG A 342 14.23 10.77 -0.40
C ARG A 342 13.97 11.92 0.56
N TYR A 343 12.70 12.21 0.86
CA TYR A 343 12.32 13.37 1.68
C TYR A 343 12.96 13.46 3.08
N ASN A 344 13.26 12.33 3.73
CA ASN A 344 13.69 12.29 5.14
C ASN A 344 15.14 11.89 5.37
N LEU A 345 15.97 11.79 4.33
CA LEU A 345 17.36 11.36 4.48
C LEU A 345 18.30 12.58 4.62
N PRO A 346 19.12 12.73 5.66
CA PRO A 346 20.16 13.77 5.65
C PRO A 346 21.10 13.61 4.45
N ARG A 347 21.55 14.72 3.84
CA ARG A 347 22.44 14.65 2.67
C ARG A 347 23.90 14.77 3.10
N HIS A 348 24.73 13.93 2.53
CA HIS A 348 26.16 13.86 2.79
C HIS A 348 26.88 13.73 1.45
N TYR A 349 27.54 14.81 1.01
CA TYR A 349 28.20 14.88 -0.30
C TYR A 349 29.66 15.23 -0.15
N GLN A 350 30.51 14.54 -0.91
CA GLN A 350 31.93 14.83 -0.97
C GLN A 350 32.19 15.90 -2.03
N VAL A 351 32.93 16.94 -1.67
CA VAL A 351 33.43 17.96 -2.60
C VAL A 351 34.87 17.60 -2.96
N PRO A 352 35.16 17.27 -4.22
CA PRO A 352 36.52 17.06 -4.68
C PRO A 352 37.39 18.30 -4.47
N GLY A 353 38.62 18.12 -3.97
CA GLY A 353 39.50 19.22 -3.58
C GLY A 353 39.91 20.12 -4.75
N GLU A 354 39.96 19.57 -5.97
CA GLU A 354 40.23 20.31 -7.20
C GLU A 354 39.18 21.40 -7.51
N LEU A 355 37.99 21.30 -6.93
CA LEU A 355 36.94 22.32 -7.06
C LEU A 355 37.06 23.43 -6.00
N VAL A 356 37.89 23.24 -4.98
CA VAL A 356 37.97 24.09 -3.80
C VAL A 356 39.12 25.07 -3.97
N HIS A 357 38.79 26.36 -3.91
CA HIS A 357 39.76 27.43 -4.07
C HIS A 357 39.74 28.35 -2.84
N ALA A 358 40.84 29.09 -2.63
CA ALA A 358 40.86 30.15 -1.62
C ALA A 358 39.92 31.30 -2.03
N GLY A 359 39.28 31.93 -1.05
CA GLY A 359 38.32 33.02 -1.27
C GLY A 359 36.93 32.50 -1.67
N LYS A 360 36.32 33.17 -2.64
CA LYS A 360 34.92 32.96 -3.03
C LYS A 360 34.68 31.56 -3.62
N ASN A 361 33.75 30.82 -3.01
CA ASN A 361 33.19 29.58 -3.53
C ASN A 361 31.66 29.65 -3.45
N VAL A 362 30.96 28.85 -4.25
CA VAL A 362 29.50 28.86 -4.34
C VAL A 362 28.95 27.44 -4.20
N ILE A 363 27.98 27.29 -3.30
CA ILE A 363 27.09 26.13 -3.26
C ILE A 363 25.78 26.52 -3.95
N ALA A 364 25.30 25.67 -4.87
CA ALA A 364 23.97 25.79 -5.43
C ALA A 364 23.21 24.47 -5.22
N ILE A 365 21.94 24.56 -4.82
CA ILE A 365 21.09 23.39 -4.57
C ILE A 365 19.78 23.60 -5.32
N ARG A 366 19.49 22.68 -6.24
CA ARG A 366 18.22 22.58 -6.95
C ARG A 366 17.33 21.61 -6.19
N VAL A 367 16.20 22.07 -5.68
CA VAL A 367 15.24 21.28 -4.90
C VAL A 367 13.95 21.16 -5.69
N LEU A 368 13.44 19.94 -5.85
CA LEU A 368 12.12 19.66 -6.42
C LEU A 368 11.27 18.97 -5.37
N ASP A 369 10.16 19.62 -5.02
CA ASP A 369 9.09 19.06 -4.20
C ASP A 369 7.90 18.74 -5.10
N THR A 370 7.41 17.50 -4.98
CA THR A 370 6.32 16.96 -5.79
C THR A 370 5.00 16.86 -5.01
N GLY A 371 4.99 17.38 -3.78
CA GLY A 371 3.87 17.41 -2.86
C GLY A 371 3.85 16.23 -1.88
N GLY A 372 3.11 16.36 -0.78
CA GLY A 372 3.02 15.34 0.27
C GLY A 372 2.06 15.66 1.41
#